data_AF-X1G294-F1
#
_entry.id   AF-X1G294-F1
#
_cell.length_a   1.000
_cell.length_b   1.000
_cell.length_c   1.000
_cell.angle_alpha   90.00
_cell.angle_beta   90.00
_cell.angle_gamma   90.00
#
_symmetry.space_group_name_H-M   'P 1'
#
loop_
_entity.id
_entity.type
_entity.pdbx_description
1 polymer ?
#
loop_
_entity_poly.entity_id
_entity_poly.type
_entity_poly.pdbx_seq_one_letter_code
_entity_poly.pdbx_strand_id
1 'polypeptide(L)'
;RPEFALVHISRPLYPLLKMALDFAGFDVEEITTVSSKKNQVLLYPFYFLITLFTAMKGKKGNAKYWIKESNRANVLMGGNALMVMAGVSKGN
;
A
#
# COMPACT_ATOMS: atom_id res chain seq x y z
N ARG A 1 -16.77 -17.13 8.40
CA ARG A 1 -16.20 -17.11 7.04
C ARG A 1 -15.43 -15.81 6.93
N PRO A 2 -14.16 -15.77 6.53
CA PRO A 2 -13.51 -14.49 6.27
C PRO A 2 -14.27 -13.79 5.14
N GLU A 3 -14.78 -12.60 5.41
CA GLU A 3 -15.49 -11.77 4.44
C GLU A 3 -14.43 -10.95 3.70
N PHE A 4 -14.12 -11.34 2.46
CA PHE A 4 -13.12 -10.67 1.64
C PHE A 4 -13.78 -9.60 0.78
N ALA A 5 -13.29 -8.36 0.86
CA ALA A 5 -13.72 -7.27 0.01
C ALA A 5 -12.61 -6.91 -1.01
N LEU A 6 -12.96 -6.85 -2.29
CA LEU A 6 -12.05 -6.47 -3.38
C LEU A 6 -12.34 -5.04 -3.82
N VAL A 7 -11.39 -4.12 -3.60
CA VAL A 7 -11.53 -2.72 -3.97
C VAL A 7 -10.47 -2.34 -5.01
N HIS A 8 -10.91 -1.81 -6.15
CA HIS A 8 -10.04 -1.20 -7.14
C HIS A 8 -9.78 0.26 -6.77
N ILE A 9 -8.56 0.58 -6.34
CA ILE A 9 -8.18 1.94 -5.94
C ILE A 9 -6.98 2.45 -6.73
N SER A 10 -7.02 3.74 -7.02
CA SER A 10 -5.85 4.46 -7.51
C SER A 10 -4.82 4.65 -6.37
N ARG A 11 -3.54 4.62 -6.72
CA ARG A 11 -2.42 4.51 -5.79
C ARG A 11 -2.32 5.57 -4.67
N PRO A 12 -2.68 6.85 -4.87
CA PRO A 12 -2.62 7.86 -3.80
C PRO A 12 -3.63 7.60 -2.68
N LEU A 13 -4.68 6.80 -2.94
CA LEU A 13 -5.74 6.50 -1.99
C LEU A 13 -5.42 5.32 -1.07
N TYR A 14 -4.31 4.59 -1.28
CA TYR A 14 -3.99 3.44 -0.41
C TYR A 14 -3.86 3.80 1.07
N PRO A 15 -3.15 4.87 1.49
CA PRO A 15 -3.08 5.25 2.91
C PRO A 15 -4.43 5.64 3.49
N LEU A 16 -5.30 6.25 2.67
CA LEU A 16 -6.66 6.62 3.08
C LEU A 16 -7.56 5.38 3.21
N LEU A 17 -7.45 4.43 2.28
CA LEU A 17 -8.15 3.15 2.34
C LEU A 17 -7.70 2.37 3.57
N LYS A 18 -6.39 2.28 3.84
CA LYS A 18 -5.87 1.60 5.02
C LYS A 18 -6.39 2.24 6.30
N MET A 19 -6.40 3.57 6.38
CA MET A 19 -6.98 4.27 7.54
C MET A 19 -8.47 3.97 7.72
N ALA A 20 -9.24 3.89 6.63
CA ALA A 20 -10.66 3.55 6.69
C ALA A 20 -10.90 2.08 7.09
N LEU A 21 -10.08 1.15 6.60
CA LEU A 21 -10.13 -0.27 6.96
C LEU A 21 -9.74 -0.49 8.43
N ASP A 22 -8.64 0.10 8.89
CA ASP A 22 -8.22 0.07 10.30
C ASP A 22 -9.34 0.62 11.21
N PHE A 23 -9.97 1.75 10.83
CA PHE A 23 -11.09 2.33 11.59
C PHE A 23 -12.32 1.41 11.62
N ALA A 24 -12.55 0.64 10.57
CA ALA A 24 -13.63 -0.33 10.47
C ALA A 24 -13.30 -1.69 11.12
N GLY A 25 -12.10 -1.85 11.71
CA GLY A 25 -11.67 -3.10 12.35
C GLY A 25 -11.21 -4.18 11.35
N PHE A 26 -10.74 -3.79 10.18
CA PHE A 26 -10.18 -4.67 9.16
C PHE A 26 -8.68 -4.46 9.03
N ASP A 27 -7.93 -5.55 8.94
CA ASP A 27 -6.50 -5.52 8.64
C ASP A 27 -6.28 -5.81 7.15
N VAL A 28 -5.38 -5.06 6.52
CA VAL A 28 -4.93 -5.34 5.15
C VAL A 28 -3.99 -6.54 5.19
N GLU A 29 -4.44 -7.68 4.66
CA GLU A 29 -3.68 -8.93 4.64
C GLU A 29 -2.77 -9.03 3.42
N GLU A 30 -3.28 -8.65 2.23
CA GLU A 30 -2.55 -8.78 0.98
C GLU A 30 -2.80 -7.60 0.03
N ILE A 31 -1.77 -7.23 -0.73
CA ILE A 31 -1.84 -6.22 -1.76
C ILE A 31 -1.25 -6.78 -3.05
N THR A 32 -2.11 -6.93 -4.05
CA THR A 32 -1.75 -7.50 -5.35
C THR A 32 -1.88 -6.45 -6.45
N THR A 33 -0.91 -6.40 -7.35
CA THR A 33 -0.95 -5.53 -8.53
C THR A 33 -1.61 -6.26 -9.68
N VAL A 34 -2.70 -5.73 -10.23
CA VAL A 34 -3.47 -6.42 -11.29
C VAL A 34 -2.82 -6.28 -12.66
N SER A 35 -2.13 -5.17 -12.93
CA SER A 35 -1.46 -4.95 -14.21
C SER A 35 -0.27 -4.01 -14.08
N SER A 36 0.93 -4.50 -14.37
CA SER A 36 2.14 -3.70 -14.50
C SER A 36 2.37 -3.31 -15.97
N LYS A 37 2.54 -2.01 -16.26
CA LYS A 37 2.88 -1.53 -17.62
C LYS A 37 4.39 -1.58 -17.81
N LYS A 38 4.86 -1.99 -19.01
CA LYS A 38 6.30 -2.03 -19.37
C LYS A 38 7.02 -0.69 -19.14
N ASN A 39 6.33 0.43 -19.36
CA ASN A 39 6.90 1.78 -19.15
C ASN A 39 7.08 2.14 -17.67
N GLN A 40 6.57 1.34 -16.72
CA GLN A 40 6.79 1.59 -15.31
C GLN A 40 8.22 1.32 -14.87
N VAL A 41 9.03 0.63 -15.68
CA VAL A 41 10.46 0.49 -15.39
C VAL A 41 11.14 1.88 -15.35
N LEU A 42 10.63 2.86 -16.08
CA LEU A 42 11.12 4.25 -16.02
C LEU A 42 10.85 4.96 -14.68
N LEU A 43 9.94 4.42 -13.85
CA LEU A 43 9.62 4.98 -12.54
C LEU A 43 10.57 4.48 -11.44
N TYR A 44 11.41 3.46 -11.69
CA TYR A 44 12.39 2.95 -10.72
C TYR A 44 13.34 4.02 -10.17
N PRO A 45 13.90 4.95 -10.96
CA PRO A 45 14.72 6.03 -10.40
C PRO A 45 13.95 6.91 -9.41
N PHE A 46 12.68 7.22 -9.69
CA PHE A 46 11.83 7.98 -8.77
C PHE A 46 11.46 7.18 -7.53
N TYR A 47 11.15 5.89 -7.69
CA TYR A 47 10.95 4.98 -6.58
C TYR A 47 12.16 4.96 -5.64
N PHE A 48 13.36 4.89 -6.20
CA PHE A 48 14.59 4.88 -5.42
C PHE A 48 14.78 6.20 -4.65
N LEU A 49 14.53 7.35 -5.29
CA LEU A 49 14.58 8.66 -4.63
C LEU A 49 13.58 8.77 -3.47
N ILE A 50 12.33 8.34 -3.67
CA ILE A 50 11.30 8.34 -2.63
C ILE A 50 11.71 7.41 -1.48
N THR A 51 12.21 6.22 -1.81
CA THR A 51 12.65 5.24 -0.81
C THR A 51 13.82 5.77 0.01
N LEU A 52 14.79 6.42 -0.62
CA LEU A 52 15.95 7.00 0.05
C LEU A 52 15.54 8.17 0.94
N PHE A 53 14.70 9.07 0.44
CA PHE A 53 14.18 10.20 1.21
C PHE A 53 13.41 9.76 2.45
N THR A 54 12.60 8.72 2.30
CA THR A 54 11.76 8.20 3.37
C THR A 54 12.50 7.28 4.34
N ALA A 55 13.61 6.65 3.93
CA ALA A 55 14.51 5.93 4.84
C ALA A 55 15.09 6.85 5.92
N MET A 56 15.34 8.12 5.58
CA MET A 56 15.82 9.14 6.52
C MET A 56 14.78 9.60 7.56
N LYS A 57 13.48 9.32 7.35
CA LYS A 57 12.39 9.75 8.26
C LYS A 57 12.33 8.98 9.59
N GLY A 58 13.14 7.93 9.75
CA GLY A 58 13.26 7.17 11.00
C GLY A 58 12.00 6.36 11.38
N LYS A 59 12.07 5.66 12.52
CA LYS A 59 11.01 4.72 12.97
C LYS A 59 9.68 5.40 13.25
N LYS A 60 9.70 6.65 13.75
CA LYS A 60 8.50 7.42 14.15
C LYS A 60 7.64 7.85 12.96
N GLY A 61 8.28 8.33 11.88
CA GLY A 61 7.59 8.66 10.64
C GLY A 61 7.05 7.41 9.92
N ASN A 62 7.80 6.32 9.99
CA ASN A 62 7.41 5.06 9.38
C ASN A 62 6.13 4.47 10.00
N ALA A 63 6.02 4.50 11.33
CA ALA A 63 4.82 4.01 12.03
C ALA A 63 3.59 4.90 11.78
N LYS A 64 3.76 6.23 11.73
CA LYS A 64 2.64 7.17 11.56
C LYS A 64 1.99 7.13 10.18
N TYR A 65 2.76 6.83 9.13
CA TYR A 65 2.28 6.90 7.74
C TYR A 65 2.42 5.57 6.98
N TRP A 66 2.65 4.46 7.69
CA TRP A 66 2.92 3.14 7.10
C TRP A 66 3.91 3.23 5.92
N ILE A 67 5.00 3.97 6.10
CA ILE A 67 5.91 4.37 5.00
C ILE A 67 6.48 3.15 4.30
N LYS A 68 6.94 2.14 5.04
CA LYS A 68 7.50 0.91 4.48
C LYS A 68 6.49 0.15 3.62
N GLU A 69 5.22 0.19 3.98
CA GLU A 69 4.14 -0.52 3.29
C GLU A 69 3.69 0.25 2.05
N SER A 70 3.48 1.57 2.23
CA SER A 70 3.14 2.50 1.14
C SER A 70 4.26 2.58 0.10
N ASN A 71 5.51 2.42 0.53
CA ASN A 71 6.68 2.44 -0.34
C ASN A 71 7.07 1.07 -0.88
N ARG A 72 6.28 0.01 -0.68
CA ARG A 72 6.60 -1.26 -1.36
C ARG A 72 6.51 -1.05 -2.86
N ALA A 73 7.40 -1.69 -3.62
CA ALA A 73 7.43 -1.57 -5.07
C ALA A 73 6.08 -1.95 -5.70
N ASN A 74 5.35 -2.94 -5.19
CA ASN A 74 3.99 -3.27 -5.68
C ASN A 74 2.95 -2.16 -5.42
N VAL A 75 3.13 -1.30 -4.42
CA VAL A 75 2.23 -0.17 -4.12
C VAL A 75 2.66 1.10 -4.90
N LEU A 76 3.94 1.45 -4.81
CA LEU A 76 4.58 2.59 -5.50
C LEU A 76 4.86 2.33 -7.00
N MET A 77 4.72 1.11 -7.48
CA MET A 77 4.87 0.75 -8.89
C MET A 77 3.68 -0.11 -9.34
N GLY A 78 2.56 -0.09 -8.62
CA GLY A 78 1.38 -0.93 -8.86
C GLY A 78 0.53 -0.61 -10.09
N GLY A 79 1.06 0.11 -11.07
CA GLY A 79 0.37 0.40 -12.33
C GLY A 79 -0.90 1.21 -12.13
N ASN A 80 -1.96 0.82 -12.82
CA ASN A 80 -3.27 1.48 -12.77
C ASN A 80 -4.15 1.02 -11.60
N ALA A 81 -3.86 -0.14 -11.01
CA ALA A 81 -4.81 -0.86 -10.17
C ALA A 81 -4.10 -1.62 -9.05
N LEU A 82 -4.45 -1.28 -7.81
CA LEU A 82 -4.15 -2.09 -6.64
C LEU A 82 -5.38 -2.88 -6.25
N MET A 83 -5.20 -4.17 -6.01
CA MET A 83 -6.18 -5.04 -5.38
C MET A 83 -5.75 -5.22 -3.93
N VAL A 84 -6.64 -4.86 -3.01
CA VAL A 84 -6.40 -4.97 -1.57
C VAL A 84 -7.32 -6.05 -1.03
N MET A 85 -6.74 -7.03 -0.35
CA MET A 85 -7.47 -8.03 0.42
C MET A 85 -7.41 -7.62 1.89
N ALA A 86 -8.58 -7.44 2.48
CA ALA A 86 -8.70 -7.10 3.90
C ALA A 86 -9.50 -8.20 4.62
N GLY A 87 -9.04 -8.58 5.80
CA GLY A 87 -9.70 -9.52 6.70
C GLY A 87 -10.13 -8.81 7.98
N VAL A 88 -11.10 -9.38 8.70
CA VAL A 88 -11.50 -8.85 10.01
C VAL A 88 -10.30 -8.96 10.95
N SER A 89 -9.89 -7.83 11.53
CA SER A 89 -8.85 -7.77 12.55
C SER A 89 -9.34 -8.61 13.73
N LYS A 90 -8.80 -9.82 13.88
CA LYS A 90 -9.05 -10.64 15.05
C LYS A 90 -8.37 -9.96 16.22
N GLY A 91 -9.14 -9.15 16.94
CA GLY A 91 -8.74 -8.57 18.21
C GLY A 91 -8.11 -9.64 19.11
N ASN A 92 -6.98 -9.28 19.68
CA ASN A 92 -6.37 -9.96 20.82
C ASN A 92 -7.19 -9.63 22.07
#